data_AF-A0A1V8RTI9-F1
#
_entry.id   AF-A0A1V8RTI9-F1
#
_cell.length_a   1.000
_cell.length_b   1.000
_cell.length_c   1.000
_cell.angle_alpha   90.00
_cell.angle_beta   90.00
_cell.angle_gamma   90.00
#
_symmetry.space_group_name_H-M   'P 1'
#
loop_
_entity.id
_entity.type
_entity.pdbx_description
1 polymer ?
#
loop_
_entity_poly.entity_id
_entity_poly.type
_entity_poly.pdbx_seq_one_letter_code
_entity_poly.pdbx_strand_id
1 'polypeptide(L)'
;MSAAYTLDDLQIDVWDLHRLLITTYDIIHEMPYERDGKRDDELDRVASMLRVARDFSERISVATDTHYHSIRNRGSEAPTRMTGEGRNG
;
A
#
# COMPACT_ATOMS: atom_id res chain seq x y z
N MET A 1 -4.72 19.31 19.14
CA MET A 1 -3.82 19.18 17.98
C MET A 1 -3.94 17.76 17.49
N SER A 2 -4.25 17.54 16.21
CA SER A 2 -4.16 16.20 15.62
C SER A 2 -2.70 15.75 15.63
N ALA A 3 -2.43 14.49 15.91
CA ALA A 3 -1.08 13.93 15.74
C ALA A 3 -0.60 14.14 14.30
N ALA A 4 0.70 14.34 14.11
CA ALA A 4 1.30 14.45 12.79
C ALA A 4 1.23 13.09 12.09
N TYR A 5 0.77 13.07 10.84
CA TYR A 5 0.70 11.86 10.03
C TYR A 5 2.11 11.35 9.71
N THR A 6 2.38 10.10 10.07
CA THR A 6 3.71 9.50 9.99
C THR A 6 3.89 8.65 8.74
N LEU A 7 5.14 8.24 8.47
CA LEU A 7 5.42 7.27 7.40
C LEU A 7 4.83 5.88 7.70
N ASP A 8 4.70 5.53 8.99
CA ASP A 8 4.09 4.28 9.43
C ASP A 8 2.59 4.30 9.09
N ASP A 9 1.92 5.42 9.36
CA ASP A 9 0.49 5.61 9.02
C ASP A 9 0.27 5.48 7.50
N LEU A 10 1.12 6.12 6.68
CA LEU A 10 1.05 6.02 5.22
C LEU A 10 1.22 4.59 4.71
N GLN A 11 2.19 3.84 5.25
CA GLN A 11 2.43 2.46 4.84
C GLN A 11 1.22 1.58 5.18
N ILE A 12 0.64 1.75 6.38
CA ILE A 12 -0.53 1.01 6.83
C ILE A 12 -1.74 1.33 5.94
N ASP A 13 -2.02 2.62 5.69
CA ASP A 13 -3.18 3.04 4.90
C ASP A 13 -3.13 2.50 3.46
N VAL A 14 -1.94 2.50 2.84
CA VAL A 14 -1.76 1.94 1.49
C VAL A 14 -1.99 0.42 1.50
N TRP A 15 -1.51 -0.27 2.52
CA TRP A 15 -1.69 -1.72 2.65
C TRP A 15 -3.15 -2.10 2.88
N ASP A 16 -3.84 -1.36 3.74
CA ASP A 16 -5.25 -1.57 4.04
C ASP A 16 -6.12 -1.27 2.82
N LEU A 17 -5.82 -0.22 2.05
CA LEU A 17 -6.49 0.06 0.78
C LEU A 17 -6.32 -1.09 -0.21
N HIS A 18 -5.10 -1.62 -0.36
CA HIS A 18 -4.85 -2.74 -1.25
C HIS A 18 -5.64 -3.99 -0.83
N ARG A 19 -5.66 -4.31 0.47
CA ARG A 19 -6.45 -5.42 1.03
C ARG A 19 -7.94 -5.24 0.78
N LEU A 20 -8.48 -4.04 1.01
CA LEU A 20 -9.88 -3.73 0.75
C LEU A 20 -10.24 -4.00 -0.72
N LEU A 21 -9.40 -3.59 -1.66
CA LEU A 21 -9.63 -3.81 -3.09
C LEU A 21 -9.57 -5.29 -3.47
N ILE A 22 -8.65 -6.07 -2.89
CA ILE A 22 -8.62 -7.53 -3.07
C ILE A 22 -9.92 -8.16 -2.55
N THR A 23 -10.29 -7.88 -1.30
CA THR A 23 -11.48 -8.48 -0.70
C THR A 23 -12.75 -8.11 -1.48
N THR A 24 -12.85 -6.87 -1.95
CA THR A 24 -13.99 -6.43 -2.77
C THR A 24 -14.01 -7.16 -4.11
N TYR A 25 -12.85 -7.35 -4.74
CA TYR A 25 -12.73 -8.08 -5.99
C TYR A 25 -13.16 -9.55 -5.84
N ASP A 26 -12.74 -10.21 -4.76
CA ASP A 26 -13.07 -11.60 -4.47
C ASP A 26 -14.59 -11.76 -4.26
N ILE A 27 -15.21 -10.87 -3.46
CA ILE A 27 -16.67 -10.87 -3.25
C ILE A 27 -17.41 -10.74 -4.58
N ILE A 28 -17.00 -9.81 -5.45
CA ILE A 28 -17.65 -9.60 -6.75
C ILE A 28 -17.40 -10.78 -7.70
N HIS A 29 -16.28 -11.47 -7.60
CA HIS A 29 -16.02 -12.68 -8.40
C HIS A 29 -16.88 -13.88 -7.98
N GLU A 30 -17.37 -13.89 -6.74
CA GLU A 30 -18.28 -14.92 -6.23
C GLU A 30 -19.76 -14.64 -6.56
N MET A 31 -20.09 -13.43 -7.02
CA MET A 31 -21.45 -13.07 -7.39
C MET A 31 -21.89 -13.75 -8.70
N PRO A 32 -23.20 -14.03 -8.87
CA PRO A 32 -23.72 -14.55 -10.13
C PRO A 32 -23.66 -13.47 -11.21
N TYR A 33 -22.90 -13.72 -12.28
CA TYR A 33 -22.83 -12.87 -13.48
C TYR A 33 -24.04 -13.06 -14.42
N GLU A 34 -25.16 -13.53 -13.87
CA GLU A 34 -26.41 -13.73 -14.56
C GLU A 34 -27.57 -13.16 -13.72
N ARG A 35 -28.42 -12.35 -14.34
CA ARG A 35 -29.64 -11.79 -13.76
C ARG A 35 -30.78 -11.96 -14.77
N ASP A 36 -31.89 -12.55 -14.33
CA ASP A 36 -33.09 -12.79 -15.15
C ASP A 36 -32.81 -13.57 -16.46
N GLY A 37 -31.91 -14.56 -16.41
CA GLY A 37 -31.57 -15.39 -17.57
C GLY A 37 -30.63 -14.74 -18.57
N LYS A 38 -30.04 -13.59 -18.23
CA LYS A 38 -29.10 -12.84 -19.08
C LYS A 38 -27.85 -12.47 -18.30
N ARG A 39 -26.74 -12.27 -19.03
CA ARG A 39 -25.48 -11.78 -18.46
C ARG A 39 -25.66 -10.42 -17.77
N ASP A 40 -25.08 -10.26 -16.59
CA ASP A 40 -25.08 -8.99 -15.85
C ASP A 40 -23.88 -8.12 -16.30
N ASP A 41 -24.07 -7.37 -17.40
CA ASP A 41 -23.03 -6.52 -18.00
C ASP A 41 -22.54 -5.41 -17.06
N GLU A 42 -23.37 -4.98 -16.11
CA GLU A 42 -22.97 -3.98 -15.10
C GLU A 42 -21.97 -4.59 -14.12
N LEU A 43 -22.26 -5.79 -13.62
CA LEU A 43 -21.34 -6.53 -12.76
C LEU A 43 -20.01 -6.83 -13.46
N ASP A 44 -20.04 -7.23 -14.72
CA ASP A 44 -18.83 -7.43 -15.54
C ASP A 44 -17.96 -6.17 -15.64
N ARG A 45 -18.60 -5.00 -15.83
CA ARG A 45 -17.89 -3.72 -15.90
C ARG A 45 -17.27 -3.37 -14.54
N VAL A 46 -18.01 -3.57 -13.44
CA VAL A 46 -17.50 -3.34 -12.08
C VAL A 46 -16.32 -4.27 -11.77
N ALA A 47 -16.44 -5.56 -12.06
CA ALA A 47 -15.38 -6.55 -11.90
C ALA A 47 -14.12 -6.16 -12.67
N SER A 48 -14.28 -5.68 -13.91
CA SER A 48 -13.17 -5.21 -14.75
C SER A 48 -12.46 -3.99 -14.15
N MET A 49 -13.20 -3.02 -13.62
CA MET A 49 -12.63 -1.83 -12.96
C MET A 49 -11.90 -2.21 -11.68
N LEU A 50 -12.48 -3.10 -10.86
CA LEU A 50 -11.85 -3.59 -9.63
C LEU A 50 -10.58 -4.38 -9.92
N ARG A 51 -10.53 -5.15 -11.01
CA ARG A 51 -9.31 -5.84 -11.45
C ARG A 51 -8.16 -4.84 -11.61
N VAL A 52 -8.43 -3.77 -12.35
CA VAL A 52 -7.45 -2.72 -12.61
C VAL A 52 -7.06 -2.01 -11.32
N ALA A 53 -8.02 -1.62 -10.48
CA ALA A 53 -7.76 -0.95 -9.21
C ALA A 53 -6.90 -1.82 -8.28
N ARG A 54 -7.22 -3.11 -8.17
CA ARG A 54 -6.46 -4.11 -7.41
C ARG A 54 -5.02 -4.18 -7.90
N ASP A 55 -4.80 -4.38 -9.19
CA ASP A 55 -3.45 -4.50 -9.77
C ASP A 55 -2.62 -3.22 -9.57
N PHE A 56 -3.23 -2.03 -9.70
CA PHE A 56 -2.55 -0.77 -9.41
C PHE A 56 -2.22 -0.62 -7.92
N SER A 57 -3.15 -0.95 -7.03
CA SER A 57 -2.93 -0.87 -5.59
C SER A 57 -1.84 -1.82 -5.10
N GLU A 58 -1.72 -3.01 -5.69
CA GLU A 58 -0.66 -3.96 -5.39
C GLU A 58 0.71 -3.37 -5.70
N ARG A 59 0.86 -2.81 -6.91
CA ARG A 59 2.11 -2.18 -7.35
C ARG A 59 2.50 -1.01 -6.46
N ILE A 60 1.52 -0.20 -6.05
CA ILE A 60 1.75 0.94 -5.14
C ILE A 60 2.12 0.43 -3.74
N SER A 61 1.45 -0.60 -3.23
CA SER A 61 1.75 -1.19 -1.93
C SER A 61 3.18 -1.74 -1.89
N VAL A 62 3.59 -2.51 -2.89
CA VAL A 62 4.95 -3.06 -2.99
C VAL A 62 6.01 -1.96 -3.09
N ALA A 63 5.75 -0.94 -3.91
CA ALA A 63 6.68 0.19 -4.04
C ALA A 63 6.79 0.99 -2.73
N THR A 64 5.66 1.23 -2.06
CA THR A 64 5.60 1.95 -0.78
C THR A 64 6.37 1.18 0.29
N ASP A 65 6.17 -0.12 0.40
CA ASP A 65 6.87 -0.99 1.35
C ASP A 65 8.39 -1.00 1.12
N THR A 66 8.80 -1.12 -0.15
CA THR A 66 10.21 -1.05 -0.54
C THR A 66 10.85 0.27 -0.14
N HIS A 67 10.18 1.40 -0.40
CA HIS A 67 10.70 2.72 -0.05
C HIS A 67 10.67 2.98 1.44
N TYR A 68 9.62 2.55 2.14
CA TYR A 68 9.49 2.64 3.58
C TYR A 68 10.69 2.00 4.29
N HIS A 69 11.02 0.75 3.92
CA HIS A 69 12.18 0.05 4.46
C HIS A 69 13.50 0.74 4.11
N SER A 70 13.64 1.25 2.88
CA SER A 70 14.84 2.00 2.49
C SER A 70 15.06 3.26 3.33
N ILE A 71 14.00 4.03 3.58
CA ILE A 71 14.04 5.26 4.38
C ILE A 71 14.32 4.95 5.85
N ARG A 72 13.62 3.95 6.41
CA ARG A 72 13.78 3.53 7.80
C ARG A 72 15.21 3.02 8.08
N ASN A 73 15.78 2.25 7.16
CA ASN A 73 17.14 1.75 7.29
C ASN A 73 18.18 2.89 7.21
N ARG A 74 17.99 3.87 6.31
CA ARG A 74 18.87 5.06 6.23
C ARG A 74 18.79 5.96 7.45
N GLY A 75 17.61 6.11 8.05
CA GLY A 75 17.42 6.86 9.30
C GLY A 75 18.16 6.23 10.48
N SER A 76 18.45 4.93 10.41
CA SER A 76 19.16 4.17 11.44
C SER A 76 20.69 4.29 11.32
N GLU A 77 21.21 4.79 10.19
CA GLU A 77 22.65 4.91 9.89
C GLU A 77 23.23 6.33 10.14
N ALA A 78 22.51 7.20 10.85
CA ALA A 78 23.01 8.54 11.17
C ALA A 78 24.38 8.48 11.90
N PRO A 79 25.34 9.35 11.55
CA PRO A 79 26.76 9.10 11.78
C PRO A 79 27.11 9.17 13.26
N THR A 80 27.80 8.13 13.75
CA THR A 80 28.63 8.23 14.95
C THR A 80 29.52 9.44 14.78
N ARG A 81 29.24 10.52 15.51
CA ARG A 81 30.14 11.68 15.60
C ARG A 81 31.51 11.14 15.99
N MET A 82 32.46 11.17 15.06
CA MET A 82 33.87 11.16 15.43
C MET A 82 34.10 12.46 16.19
N THR A 83 33.97 12.37 17.52
CA THR A 83 34.50 13.37 18.44
C THR A 83 36.00 13.44 18.18
N GLY A 84 36.39 14.48 17.46
CA GLY A 84 37.77 14.93 17.46
C GLY A 84 38.11 15.37 18.88
N GLU A 85 38.79 14.51 19.62
CA GLU A 85 39.65 14.95 20.70
C GLU A 85 41.05 15.05 20.15
N GLY A 86 41.41 16.27 19.76
CA GLY A 86 42.79 16.67 19.80
C GLY A 86 43.29 16.52 21.24
N ARG A 87 44.31 15.70 21.43
CA ARG A 87 45.23 15.83 22.55
C ARG A 87 46.63 16.06 21.99
N ASN A 88 46.96 17.35 21.93
CA ASN A 88 48.32 17.84 22.14
C ASN A 88 48.78 17.40 23.53
N GLY A 89 50.05 17.03 23.65
CA GLY A 89 50.75 16.80 24.93
C GLY A 89 51.73 15.65 24.84
#